data_AF-A0A2M8BAT5-F1
#
_entry.id   AF-A0A2M8BAT5-F1
#
_cell.length_a   1.000
_cell.length_b   1.000
_cell.length_c   1.000
_cell.angle_alpha   90.00
_cell.angle_beta   90.00
_cell.angle_gamma   90.00
#
_symmetry.space_group_name_H-M   'P 1'
#
loop_
_entity.id
_entity.type
_entity.pdbx_description
1 polymer ?
#
loop_
_entity_poly.entity_id
_entity_poly.type
_entity_poly.pdbx_seq_one_letter_code
_entity_poly.pdbx_strand_id
1 'polypeptide(L)'
;MPVRCRQIGWLLLSLALFACGEEPGLDCVDSDGDRYGTGCAWGPDCDESNPAVHPGAVELCNGIDDNCDGGADLEWPELATTCDGLDLDQCSKGFWSCAADGGVTCEENGTNESEVCNGVDDDCDGQIDEDLADITCGSGLCAMTINGCVNGRLVSCAPKAPPEAYEVSCSDQLDNDCDGVADKKDQDCLRCADADDDAYAAVGADCPSGDDCVDGDPNIHPGAIEVVDGIDNNCDGNTDEPTASQYHGEVVFNEVLVDGNTPLPDANGDGLADPVEDEFVELLSQAAGPIDLSGWTLFDLTNLDPRHTFAENTVLPAGQTIVVFGGGTLLPSASGAQFVTAHNADVGLALGLSLNNPGDVLTLYDRNLLPVAEYGYGDKGALAAVQDESNTRAPEGSGSFIRHSMAPGANGARFSPGTRVDGSPFP
;
A
#
# COMPACT_ATOMS: atom_id res chain seq x y z
N MET A 1 36.95 12.33 -93.28
CA MET A 1 36.78 11.41 -94.45
C MET A 1 37.84 10.31 -94.38
N PRO A 2 37.55 9.07 -94.84
CA PRO A 2 38.53 7.99 -94.82
C PRO A 2 39.68 8.25 -95.80
N VAL A 3 40.90 7.83 -95.43
CA VAL A 3 42.11 8.06 -96.25
C VAL A 3 42.30 6.95 -97.27
N ARG A 4 42.47 7.35 -98.55
CA ARG A 4 43.21 6.75 -99.69
C ARG A 4 42.43 7.08 -100.97
N CYS A 5 43.04 7.38 -102.11
CA CYS A 5 44.33 6.93 -102.67
C CYS A 5 44.88 8.06 -103.60
N ARG A 6 46.06 8.06 -104.24
CA ARG A 6 47.02 7.00 -104.63
C ARG A 6 48.34 7.64 -105.09
N GLN A 7 49.49 7.02 -104.81
CA GLN A 7 50.76 7.38 -105.47
C GLN A 7 50.88 6.74 -106.86
N ILE A 8 50.97 7.56 -107.92
CA ILE A 8 51.74 7.37 -109.17
C ILE A 8 51.95 8.82 -109.70
N GLY A 9 53.12 9.29 -110.17
CA GLY A 9 54.45 8.71 -110.24
C GLY A 9 55.26 9.40 -111.35
N TRP A 10 56.46 9.89 -110.99
CA TRP A 10 57.60 10.23 -111.89
C TRP A 10 57.54 11.50 -112.80
N LEU A 11 58.72 12.12 -112.88
CA LEU A 11 59.25 13.12 -113.85
C LEU A 11 58.80 14.61 -113.83
N LEU A 12 59.67 15.41 -113.19
CA LEU A 12 60.37 16.61 -113.72
C LEU A 12 59.61 17.87 -114.21
N LEU A 13 60.10 19.03 -113.68
CA LEU A 13 59.91 20.44 -114.13
C LEU A 13 58.46 20.98 -114.05
N SER A 14 58.19 22.22 -113.60
CA SER A 14 59.05 23.34 -113.15
C SER A 14 58.21 24.41 -112.39
N LEU A 15 58.87 25.29 -111.62
CA LEU A 15 58.42 26.56 -110.99
C LEU A 15 56.95 27.00 -111.26
N ALA A 16 56.04 27.13 -110.29
CA ALA A 16 56.02 28.01 -109.10
C ALA A 16 55.84 29.52 -109.39
N LEU A 17 54.70 30.12 -108.98
CA LEU A 17 54.62 31.30 -108.09
C LEU A 17 53.16 31.75 -107.76
N PHE A 18 52.88 31.86 -106.45
CA PHE A 18 52.17 32.94 -105.70
C PHE A 18 50.73 33.36 -106.09
N ALA A 19 49.72 33.45 -105.19
CA ALA A 19 49.62 33.76 -103.74
C ALA A 19 49.54 35.27 -103.36
N CYS A 20 48.53 35.57 -102.54
CA CYS A 20 48.19 36.76 -101.73
C CYS A 20 46.77 36.47 -101.14
N GLY A 21 46.29 36.90 -99.96
CA GLY A 21 46.77 37.71 -98.83
C GLY A 21 45.50 38.20 -98.09
N GLU A 22 45.12 37.75 -96.89
CA GLU A 22 45.68 38.01 -95.53
C GLU A 22 45.58 39.48 -95.06
N GLU A 23 44.80 39.71 -93.99
CA GLU A 23 44.92 40.70 -92.88
C GLU A 23 43.64 40.64 -91.99
N PRO A 24 43.66 41.00 -90.69
CA PRO A 24 43.05 40.14 -89.67
C PRO A 24 42.14 40.83 -88.62
N GLY A 25 41.37 40.02 -87.89
CA GLY A 25 40.73 40.37 -86.61
C GLY A 25 39.29 40.91 -86.69
N LEU A 26 38.45 40.70 -85.68
CA LEU A 26 38.64 39.89 -84.47
C LEU A 26 38.26 38.44 -84.81
N ASP A 27 39.27 37.57 -84.94
CA ASP A 27 39.04 36.15 -85.21
C ASP A 27 38.50 35.56 -83.91
N CYS A 28 37.25 35.10 -83.91
CA CYS A 28 36.66 34.44 -82.74
C CYS A 28 37.35 33.09 -82.61
N VAL A 29 38.14 32.95 -81.54
CA VAL A 29 38.81 31.69 -81.21
C VAL A 29 37.85 30.89 -80.32
N ASP A 30 37.01 30.12 -80.99
CA ASP A 30 36.13 29.08 -80.43
C ASP A 30 36.80 27.74 -80.76
N SER A 31 37.30 27.05 -79.73
CA SER A 31 38.22 25.92 -79.86
C SER A 31 37.55 24.55 -79.67
N ASP A 32 36.41 24.50 -79.00
CA ASP A 32 35.61 23.28 -78.79
C ASP A 32 34.25 23.27 -79.54
N GLY A 33 33.75 24.42 -80.00
CA GLY A 33 32.59 24.59 -80.85
C GLY A 33 31.31 25.07 -80.16
N ASP A 34 31.39 25.61 -78.94
CA ASP A 34 30.24 26.06 -78.14
C ASP A 34 29.75 27.50 -78.47
N ARG A 35 30.62 28.32 -79.10
CA ARG A 35 30.49 29.72 -79.56
C ARG A 35 30.91 30.83 -78.58
N TYR A 36 31.45 30.50 -77.43
CA TYR A 36 32.14 31.44 -76.54
C TYR A 36 33.65 31.43 -76.85
N GLY A 37 34.43 32.27 -76.17
CA GLY A 37 35.89 32.32 -76.32
C GLY A 37 36.45 33.69 -76.73
N THR A 38 37.77 33.76 -76.91
CA THR A 38 38.50 35.01 -77.09
C THR A 38 38.06 35.78 -78.34
N GLY A 39 37.34 36.88 -78.11
CA GLY A 39 36.83 37.76 -79.17
C GLY A 39 35.52 37.31 -79.81
N CYS A 40 34.88 36.29 -79.26
CA CYS A 40 33.58 35.78 -79.70
C CYS A 40 32.43 36.68 -79.25
N ALA A 41 31.29 36.60 -79.95
CA ALA A 41 30.20 37.57 -79.79
C ALA A 41 29.32 37.33 -78.55
N TRP A 42 29.39 36.14 -77.95
CA TRP A 42 28.54 35.75 -76.81
C TRP A 42 29.23 35.98 -75.45
N GLY A 43 30.55 36.15 -75.44
CA GLY A 43 31.35 36.46 -74.27
C GLY A 43 32.72 35.77 -74.35
N PRO A 44 33.66 36.12 -73.45
CA PRO A 44 34.79 35.27 -73.17
C PRO A 44 34.31 33.95 -72.54
N ASP A 45 35.10 32.91 -72.74
CA ASP A 45 34.95 31.61 -72.09
C ASP A 45 36.06 31.44 -71.03
N CYS A 46 35.78 30.66 -69.98
CA CYS A 46 36.74 30.31 -68.95
C CYS A 46 37.48 28.97 -69.20
N ASP A 47 36.97 28.08 -70.06
CA ASP A 47 37.70 26.89 -70.56
C ASP A 47 37.40 26.59 -72.04
N GLU A 48 38.15 27.23 -72.96
CA GLU A 48 38.06 27.09 -74.43
C GLU A 48 38.36 25.65 -74.97
N SER A 49 38.26 24.62 -74.14
CA SER A 49 38.47 23.21 -74.47
C SER A 49 37.35 22.26 -74.02
N ASN A 50 36.34 22.75 -73.30
CA ASN A 50 35.21 21.96 -72.78
C ASN A 50 33.85 22.64 -73.04
N PRO A 51 33.05 22.19 -74.03
CA PRO A 51 31.83 22.88 -74.49
C PRO A 51 30.62 22.70 -73.55
N ALA A 52 30.88 22.36 -72.29
CA ALA A 52 29.93 22.33 -71.18
C ALA A 52 30.20 23.44 -70.14
N VAL A 53 31.37 24.08 -70.21
CA VAL A 53 31.79 25.20 -69.37
C VAL A 53 31.63 26.47 -70.18
N HIS A 54 30.71 27.36 -69.81
CA HIS A 54 30.49 28.63 -70.52
C HIS A 54 29.57 29.58 -69.71
N PRO A 55 29.61 30.91 -69.97
CA PRO A 55 28.71 31.89 -69.36
C PRO A 55 27.22 31.48 -69.34
N GLY A 56 26.73 31.08 -68.16
CA GLY A 56 25.35 30.66 -67.92
C GLY A 56 25.04 29.18 -68.21
N ALA A 57 26.02 28.28 -68.10
CA ALA A 57 25.79 26.84 -67.99
C ALA A 57 25.04 26.47 -66.69
N VAL A 58 24.75 25.17 -66.49
CA VAL A 58 24.22 24.66 -65.21
C VAL A 58 25.39 24.26 -64.34
N GLU A 59 25.49 24.85 -63.16
CA GLU A 59 26.57 24.57 -62.21
C GLU A 59 26.44 23.15 -61.62
N LEU A 60 27.53 22.38 -61.67
CA LEU A 60 27.61 21.06 -61.05
C LEU A 60 28.68 21.08 -59.94
N CYS A 61 28.42 20.43 -58.81
CA CYS A 61 29.39 20.26 -57.74
C CYS A 61 30.54 19.35 -58.19
N ASN A 62 31.56 19.91 -58.83
CA ASN A 62 32.66 19.20 -59.48
C ASN A 62 34.04 19.90 -59.32
N GLY A 63 34.08 21.10 -58.75
CA GLY A 63 35.30 21.91 -58.56
C GLY A 63 35.67 22.82 -59.75
N ILE A 64 34.77 23.01 -60.72
CA ILE A 64 34.91 23.86 -61.91
C ILE A 64 33.82 24.95 -61.86
N ASP A 65 34.16 26.15 -62.33
CA ASP A 65 33.23 27.26 -62.56
C ASP A 65 32.52 27.00 -63.89
N ASP A 66 31.57 26.05 -63.91
CA ASP A 66 30.91 25.59 -65.14
C ASP A 66 30.16 26.76 -65.81
N ASN A 67 29.58 27.66 -65.03
CA ASN A 67 28.80 28.79 -65.53
C ASN A 67 29.62 30.08 -65.83
N CYS A 68 30.93 30.07 -65.57
CA CYS A 68 31.88 31.19 -65.70
C CYS A 68 31.47 32.51 -64.99
N ASP A 69 30.70 32.48 -63.89
CA ASP A 69 30.25 33.69 -63.17
C ASP A 69 31.28 34.26 -62.18
N GLY A 70 32.31 33.49 -61.83
CA GLY A 70 33.43 33.91 -61.01
C GLY A 70 33.80 33.00 -59.83
N GLY A 71 33.22 31.81 -59.72
CA GLY A 71 33.71 30.78 -58.81
C GLY A 71 32.98 29.44 -58.90
N ALA A 72 33.75 28.36 -58.75
CA ALA A 72 33.27 26.98 -58.82
C ALA A 72 32.32 26.58 -57.67
N ASP A 73 31.35 25.72 -58.00
CA ASP A 73 30.39 25.06 -57.10
C ASP A 73 29.48 26.03 -56.30
N LEU A 74 29.45 27.33 -56.65
CA LEU A 74 28.83 28.37 -55.81
C LEU A 74 27.29 28.31 -55.73
N GLU A 75 26.64 27.52 -56.59
CA GLU A 75 25.18 27.29 -56.54
C GLU A 75 24.77 26.25 -55.48
N TRP A 76 25.72 25.69 -54.71
CA TRP A 76 25.50 24.75 -53.60
C TRP A 76 25.97 25.30 -52.23
N PRO A 77 25.22 26.23 -51.58
CA PRO A 77 25.66 26.91 -50.34
C PRO A 77 25.90 26.00 -49.13
N GLU A 78 25.41 24.77 -49.14
CA GLU A 78 25.51 23.82 -48.02
C GLU A 78 26.80 22.99 -48.07
N LEU A 79 27.59 23.06 -49.15
CA LEU A 79 28.82 22.29 -49.31
C LEU A 79 29.82 22.53 -48.15
N ALA A 80 30.34 21.44 -47.59
CA ALA A 80 31.20 21.38 -46.39
C ALA A 80 30.57 21.90 -45.07
N THR A 81 29.24 22.07 -44.99
CA THR A 81 28.52 22.39 -43.73
C THR A 81 27.98 21.14 -43.04
N THR A 82 27.62 21.19 -41.75
CA THR A 82 27.20 19.98 -41.02
C THR A 82 25.75 19.53 -41.25
N CYS A 83 25.44 18.28 -40.92
CA CYS A 83 24.22 17.56 -41.28
C CYS A 83 23.94 16.36 -40.37
N ASP A 84 22.65 16.01 -40.32
CA ASP A 84 21.92 15.04 -39.45
C ASP A 84 21.59 13.73 -40.14
N GLY A 85 22.24 13.45 -41.27
CA GLY A 85 21.81 12.39 -42.18
C GLY A 85 20.29 12.41 -42.40
N LEU A 86 19.63 11.38 -41.84
CA LEU A 86 18.17 11.22 -41.78
C LEU A 86 17.70 10.47 -40.50
N ASP A 87 18.49 10.42 -39.43
CA ASP A 87 18.19 9.65 -38.21
C ASP A 87 17.33 10.40 -37.17
N LEU A 88 17.16 9.81 -35.99
CA LEU A 88 16.14 10.18 -34.99
C LEU A 88 16.71 10.49 -33.59
N ASP A 89 17.96 10.10 -33.34
CA ASP A 89 18.81 10.64 -32.27
C ASP A 89 19.02 12.16 -32.44
N GLN A 90 18.84 12.68 -33.66
CA GLN A 90 19.10 14.07 -34.07
C GLN A 90 20.59 14.43 -33.90
N CYS A 91 21.45 13.43 -34.08
CA CYS A 91 22.89 13.54 -33.96
C CYS A 91 23.51 14.14 -35.24
N SER A 92 23.42 15.47 -35.40
CA SER A 92 23.96 16.24 -36.55
C SER A 92 25.48 16.25 -36.68
N LYS A 93 26.03 15.09 -36.98
CA LYS A 93 27.39 14.73 -36.61
C LYS A 93 28.42 15.13 -37.69
N GLY A 94 28.13 15.26 -38.99
CA GLY A 94 29.18 15.52 -40.01
C GLY A 94 28.69 16.27 -41.25
N PHE A 95 29.31 16.15 -42.44
CA PHE A 95 29.47 17.25 -43.40
C PHE A 95 28.94 17.01 -44.82
N TRP A 96 28.23 17.96 -45.42
CA TRP A 96 27.85 17.92 -46.82
C TRP A 96 29.08 17.94 -47.77
N SER A 97 29.07 17.17 -48.84
CA SER A 97 30.11 17.03 -49.86
C SER A 97 29.51 17.00 -51.28
N CYS A 98 30.33 17.12 -52.33
CA CYS A 98 29.84 17.04 -53.71
C CYS A 98 29.42 15.61 -54.08
N ALA A 99 28.20 15.49 -54.60
CA ALA A 99 27.66 14.24 -55.11
C ALA A 99 28.07 14.00 -56.57
N ALA A 100 28.21 12.73 -56.97
CA ALA A 100 28.71 12.33 -58.28
C ALA A 100 27.74 12.62 -59.46
N ASP A 101 26.53 13.10 -59.18
CA ASP A 101 25.56 13.61 -60.16
C ASP A 101 25.63 15.14 -60.34
N GLY A 102 26.52 15.82 -59.59
CA GLY A 102 26.68 17.27 -59.58
C GLY A 102 25.85 18.00 -58.51
N GLY A 103 25.17 17.30 -57.61
CA GLY A 103 24.52 17.88 -56.43
C GLY A 103 25.39 17.86 -55.17
N VAL A 104 24.77 17.95 -53.98
CA VAL A 104 25.43 17.76 -52.67
C VAL A 104 24.79 16.65 -51.82
N THR A 105 25.57 16.04 -50.93
CA THR A 105 25.19 14.91 -50.05
C THR A 105 25.85 14.98 -48.67
N CYS A 106 25.20 14.52 -47.59
CA CYS A 106 25.68 14.57 -46.20
C CYS A 106 26.70 13.44 -45.81
N GLU A 107 27.74 13.72 -45.01
CA GLU A 107 28.82 12.78 -44.56
C GLU A 107 29.20 12.85 -43.05
N GLU A 108 28.57 12.04 -42.20
CA GLU A 108 28.47 12.23 -40.74
C GLU A 108 29.70 11.90 -39.79
N ASN A 109 29.90 12.58 -38.61
CA ASN A 109 31.06 12.46 -37.65
C ASN A 109 31.05 13.26 -36.26
N GLY A 110 30.33 12.89 -35.18
CA GLY A 110 30.22 13.78 -33.99
C GLY A 110 29.78 13.19 -32.63
N THR A 111 29.20 14.02 -31.73
CA THR A 111 29.05 13.78 -30.28
C THR A 111 27.58 13.64 -29.77
N ASN A 112 27.37 13.70 -28.44
CA ASN A 112 26.69 12.66 -27.65
C ASN A 112 25.76 13.23 -26.53
N GLU A 113 24.46 12.90 -26.47
CA GLU A 113 23.44 13.43 -25.50
C GLU A 113 22.93 12.39 -24.47
N SER A 114 23.36 12.45 -23.20
CA SER A 114 22.97 11.56 -22.09
C SER A 114 21.66 10.77 -22.25
N GLU A 115 21.80 9.44 -22.32
CA GLU A 115 20.75 8.45 -22.56
C GLU A 115 19.38 8.71 -21.91
N VAL A 116 18.32 8.48 -22.69
CA VAL A 116 16.94 8.42 -22.22
C VAL A 116 16.35 7.07 -22.61
N CYS A 117 15.70 6.40 -21.65
CA CYS A 117 15.03 5.11 -21.85
C CYS A 117 13.92 5.15 -22.91
N ASN A 118 14.31 5.03 -24.17
CA ASN A 118 13.48 5.28 -25.35
C ASN A 118 13.83 4.32 -26.51
N GLY A 119 15.00 3.67 -26.47
CA GLY A 119 15.47 2.69 -27.45
C GLY A 119 16.28 3.28 -28.61
N VAL A 120 16.83 4.48 -28.42
CA VAL A 120 17.76 5.20 -29.30
C VAL A 120 19.06 5.41 -28.54
N ASP A 121 20.19 5.38 -29.27
CA ASP A 121 21.53 5.81 -28.81
C ASP A 121 21.50 7.35 -28.76
N ASP A 122 20.77 7.93 -27.81
CA ASP A 122 20.70 9.40 -27.63
C ASP A 122 22.08 9.93 -27.25
N ASP A 123 22.76 9.20 -26.35
CA ASP A 123 24.14 9.45 -25.97
C ASP A 123 25.04 9.18 -27.16
N CYS A 124 24.67 8.41 -28.17
CA CYS A 124 25.37 8.42 -29.44
C CYS A 124 26.84 7.90 -29.31
N ASP A 125 27.17 7.15 -28.23
CA ASP A 125 28.48 6.48 -27.96
C ASP A 125 28.61 5.08 -28.55
N GLY A 126 27.49 4.53 -29.05
CA GLY A 126 27.40 3.19 -29.63
C GLY A 126 26.81 2.14 -28.68
N GLN A 127 26.26 2.57 -27.55
CA GLN A 127 25.40 1.77 -26.68
C GLN A 127 23.93 2.23 -26.85
N ILE A 128 22.99 1.66 -26.10
CA ILE A 128 21.56 2.02 -26.17
C ILE A 128 20.97 1.80 -24.78
N ASP A 129 20.29 2.82 -24.25
CA ASP A 129 19.67 2.86 -22.92
C ASP A 129 20.67 2.55 -21.75
N GLU A 130 21.96 2.87 -21.89
CA GLU A 130 22.99 2.72 -20.83
C GLU A 130 23.14 3.94 -19.89
N ASP A 131 23.98 3.83 -18.87
CA ASP A 131 24.16 4.80 -17.77
C ASP A 131 22.87 5.27 -17.04
N LEU A 132 21.74 4.64 -17.37
CA LEU A 132 20.45 4.76 -16.71
C LEU A 132 20.46 4.10 -15.32
N ALA A 133 19.74 4.73 -14.39
CA ALA A 133 19.72 4.29 -13.00
C ALA A 133 18.99 2.95 -12.81
N ASP A 134 19.70 1.99 -12.20
CA ASP A 134 19.14 0.76 -11.64
C ASP A 134 18.00 1.07 -10.63
N ILE A 135 16.91 0.31 -10.70
CA ILE A 135 15.81 0.39 -9.75
C ILE A 135 15.96 -0.73 -8.73
N THR A 136 16.12 -0.36 -7.46
CA THR A 136 16.09 -1.28 -6.32
C THR A 136 14.76 -1.19 -5.58
N CYS A 137 14.15 -2.33 -5.28
CA CYS A 137 12.90 -2.41 -4.51
C CYS A 137 12.90 -3.60 -3.54
N GLY A 138 12.13 -3.47 -2.44
CA GLY A 138 12.09 -4.41 -1.31
C GLY A 138 13.10 -4.07 -0.20
N SER A 139 12.82 -4.54 1.01
CA SER A 139 13.75 -4.58 2.15
C SER A 139 14.45 -5.94 2.23
N GLY A 140 15.44 -6.07 3.12
CA GLY A 140 15.94 -7.36 3.56
C GLY A 140 16.35 -8.32 2.42
N LEU A 141 15.85 -9.56 2.50
CA LEU A 141 16.07 -10.57 1.46
C LEU A 141 15.23 -10.36 0.19
N CYS A 142 14.09 -9.66 0.31
CA CYS A 142 13.26 -9.28 -0.82
C CYS A 142 13.86 -8.18 -1.70
N ALA A 143 14.85 -7.46 -1.19
CA ALA A 143 15.59 -6.44 -1.93
C ALA A 143 16.13 -7.04 -3.24
N MET A 144 15.72 -6.47 -4.36
CA MET A 144 16.29 -6.79 -5.66
C MET A 144 16.49 -5.53 -6.49
N THR A 145 17.57 -5.56 -7.28
CA THR A 145 17.94 -4.51 -8.21
C THR A 145 17.73 -5.03 -9.62
N ILE A 146 17.04 -4.26 -10.44
CA ILE A 146 16.87 -4.50 -11.88
C ILE A 146 17.33 -3.26 -12.64
N ASN A 147 17.77 -3.44 -13.89
CA ASN A 147 17.95 -2.30 -14.79
C ASN A 147 16.61 -1.58 -14.94
N GLY A 148 16.61 -0.25 -14.74
CA GLY A 148 15.42 0.59 -14.83
C GLY A 148 14.86 0.72 -16.25
N CYS A 149 15.65 0.42 -17.27
CA CYS A 149 15.27 0.39 -18.67
C CYS A 149 15.47 -0.99 -19.28
N VAL A 150 14.47 -1.50 -20.01
CA VAL A 150 14.58 -2.79 -20.71
C VAL A 150 13.92 -2.69 -22.09
N ASN A 151 14.74 -2.50 -23.13
CA ASN A 151 14.36 -2.25 -24.53
C ASN A 151 13.54 -0.96 -24.71
N GLY A 152 14.13 0.21 -24.46
CA GLY A 152 13.50 1.52 -24.69
C GLY A 152 12.24 1.77 -23.86
N ARG A 153 12.12 1.10 -22.71
CA ARG A 153 10.95 1.20 -21.85
C ARG A 153 11.30 1.09 -20.37
N LEU A 154 10.86 2.09 -19.61
CA LEU A 154 10.96 2.09 -18.15
C LEU A 154 10.18 0.90 -17.58
N VAL A 155 10.86 0.10 -16.76
CA VAL A 155 10.27 -1.06 -16.08
C VAL A 155 9.99 -0.76 -14.61
N SER A 156 8.94 -1.38 -14.07
CA SER A 156 8.62 -1.31 -12.65
C SER A 156 9.27 -2.46 -11.89
N CYS A 157 10.04 -2.16 -10.85
CA CYS A 157 10.54 -3.16 -9.92
C CYS A 157 9.42 -3.62 -8.97
N ALA A 158 9.27 -4.93 -8.82
CA ALA A 158 8.49 -5.56 -7.75
C ALA A 158 9.47 -6.33 -6.84
N PRO A 159 9.35 -6.26 -5.50
CA PRO A 159 10.21 -7.02 -4.60
C PRO A 159 10.16 -8.51 -4.92
N LYS A 160 11.19 -9.27 -4.52
CA LYS A 160 11.06 -10.74 -4.54
C LYS A 160 9.88 -11.14 -3.64
N ALA A 161 9.22 -12.25 -3.96
CA ALA A 161 8.36 -12.90 -2.99
C ALA A 161 9.20 -13.26 -1.75
N PRO A 162 8.69 -13.03 -0.53
CA PRO A 162 9.44 -13.31 0.67
C PRO A 162 9.69 -14.82 0.83
N PRO A 163 10.86 -15.23 1.35
CA PRO A 163 11.15 -16.62 1.73
C PRO A 163 10.10 -17.23 2.67
N GLU A 164 9.58 -16.43 3.60
CA GLU A 164 8.60 -16.81 4.61
C GLU A 164 7.34 -15.93 4.45
N ALA A 165 6.18 -16.38 4.95
CA ALA A 165 4.92 -15.61 4.84
C ALA A 165 4.65 -14.70 6.06
N TYR A 166 5.48 -14.85 7.08
CA TYR A 166 5.54 -14.22 8.40
C TYR A 166 6.86 -14.70 9.01
N GLU A 167 7.60 -13.85 9.71
CA GLU A 167 8.95 -14.14 10.20
C GLU A 167 8.95 -15.30 11.23
N VAL A 168 9.55 -16.45 10.87
CA VAL A 168 9.77 -17.58 11.79
C VAL A 168 11.25 -17.84 12.07
N SER A 169 12.16 -17.26 11.29
CA SER A 169 13.61 -17.45 11.40
C SER A 169 14.28 -16.45 12.38
N CYS A 170 13.65 -16.28 13.56
CA CYS A 170 13.83 -15.22 14.58
C CYS A 170 15.20 -15.04 15.28
N SER A 171 16.32 -15.43 14.65
CA SER A 171 17.67 -15.26 15.19
C SER A 171 18.81 -15.24 14.15
N ASP A 172 18.50 -15.14 12.85
CA ASP A 172 19.49 -15.14 11.78
C ASP A 172 19.94 -13.75 11.30
N GLN A 173 19.34 -12.67 11.84
CA GLN A 173 19.57 -11.26 11.49
C GLN A 173 19.09 -10.87 10.08
N LEU A 174 18.15 -11.65 9.53
CA LEU A 174 17.52 -11.38 8.25
C LEU A 174 16.06 -10.94 8.46
N ASP A 175 15.53 -10.35 7.40
CA ASP A 175 14.16 -9.91 7.21
C ASP A 175 13.62 -10.85 6.13
N ASN A 176 12.98 -11.93 6.57
CA ASN A 176 12.59 -13.12 5.80
C ASN A 176 11.13 -13.07 5.32
N ASP A 177 10.28 -12.24 5.93
CA ASP A 177 8.93 -11.94 5.45
C ASP A 177 8.79 -10.58 4.73
N CYS A 178 9.78 -9.70 4.88
CA CYS A 178 9.92 -8.42 4.18
C CYS A 178 8.93 -7.33 4.59
N ASP A 179 8.51 -7.33 5.86
CA ASP A 179 7.75 -6.23 6.48
C ASP A 179 8.64 -4.99 6.82
N GLY A 180 9.95 -5.22 6.99
CA GLY A 180 10.94 -4.19 7.32
C GLY A 180 11.50 -4.24 8.75
N VAL A 181 11.09 -5.22 9.56
CA VAL A 181 11.65 -5.58 10.87
C VAL A 181 12.48 -6.88 10.71
N ALA A 182 12.98 -7.47 11.80
CA ALA A 182 13.87 -8.63 11.78
C ALA A 182 14.06 -9.24 13.19
N ASP A 183 14.25 -10.56 13.26
CA ASP A 183 14.44 -11.33 14.49
C ASP A 183 13.38 -10.98 15.59
N LYS A 184 13.77 -11.07 16.86
CA LYS A 184 13.01 -10.72 18.07
C LYS A 184 12.58 -9.25 18.21
N LYS A 185 12.78 -8.42 17.18
CA LYS A 185 12.15 -7.09 17.11
C LYS A 185 10.87 -7.13 16.29
N ASP A 186 10.76 -8.14 15.45
CA ASP A 186 9.60 -8.43 14.64
C ASP A 186 8.44 -8.87 15.54
N GLN A 187 7.22 -8.47 15.16
CA GLN A 187 6.01 -8.87 15.86
C GLN A 187 5.55 -10.26 15.40
N ASP A 188 5.85 -10.66 14.17
CA ASP A 188 5.50 -11.98 13.65
C ASP A 188 6.40 -13.09 14.27
N CYS A 189 7.56 -12.71 14.80
CA CYS A 189 8.37 -13.54 15.69
C CYS A 189 7.77 -13.81 17.08
N LEU A 190 6.63 -13.20 17.43
CA LEU A 190 5.88 -13.43 18.66
C LEU A 190 4.56 -14.14 18.35
N ARG A 191 4.67 -15.38 17.86
CA ARG A 191 3.54 -16.33 17.87
C ARG A 191 3.44 -17.02 19.23
N CYS A 192 3.14 -16.23 20.26
CA CYS A 192 2.50 -16.78 21.44
C CYS A 192 1.18 -17.41 20.98
N ALA A 193 1.03 -18.72 21.19
CA ALA A 193 -0.24 -19.38 20.99
C ALA A 193 -1.09 -19.07 22.23
N ASP A 194 -2.27 -18.53 21.98
CA ASP A 194 -3.41 -18.50 22.87
C ASP A 194 -4.31 -19.62 22.31
N ALA A 195 -4.55 -20.70 23.07
CA ALA A 195 -5.23 -21.88 22.54
C ALA A 195 -6.68 -22.06 23.04
N ASP A 196 -7.19 -21.11 23.82
CA ASP A 196 -8.61 -21.00 24.23
C ASP A 196 -9.27 -19.62 23.95
N ASP A 197 -8.54 -18.69 23.36
CA ASP A 197 -8.93 -17.33 22.96
C ASP A 197 -9.24 -16.38 24.15
N ASP A 198 -8.53 -16.49 25.29
CA ASP A 198 -8.70 -15.62 26.48
C ASP A 198 -7.82 -14.35 26.49
N ALA A 199 -6.91 -14.22 25.53
CA ALA A 199 -5.91 -13.17 25.33
C ALA A 199 -4.66 -13.20 26.24
N TYR A 200 -4.49 -14.24 27.04
CA TYR A 200 -3.22 -14.64 27.65
C TYR A 200 -2.58 -15.79 26.83
N ALA A 201 -1.34 -16.17 27.15
CA ALA A 201 -0.64 -17.21 26.39
C ALA A 201 0.45 -17.89 27.21
N ALA A 202 0.56 -19.22 27.12
CA ALA A 202 1.35 -19.96 28.09
C ALA A 202 2.87 -19.92 27.85
N VAL A 203 3.63 -20.18 28.92
CA VAL A 203 5.10 -20.29 28.88
C VAL A 203 5.56 -21.42 27.95
N GLY A 204 5.95 -21.06 26.73
CA GLY A 204 6.34 -21.98 25.66
C GLY A 204 7.76 -21.75 25.12
N ALA A 205 8.16 -22.58 24.16
CA ALA A 205 9.38 -22.35 23.39
C ALA A 205 9.29 -21.06 22.55
N ASP A 206 8.09 -20.80 22.03
CA ASP A 206 7.75 -19.65 21.18
C ASP A 206 7.22 -18.45 22.01
N CYS A 207 6.86 -18.67 23.28
CA CYS A 207 6.44 -17.63 24.24
C CYS A 207 7.19 -17.75 25.58
N PRO A 208 8.50 -17.40 25.67
CA PRO A 208 9.32 -17.67 26.86
C PRO A 208 9.00 -16.82 28.09
N SER A 209 8.06 -15.89 27.94
CA SER A 209 7.60 -14.94 28.97
C SER A 209 6.06 -14.93 29.05
N GLY A 210 5.41 -15.99 28.53
CA GLY A 210 3.97 -16.18 28.71
C GLY A 210 3.58 -16.12 30.18
N ASP A 211 2.35 -15.70 30.44
CA ASP A 211 1.84 -15.42 31.77
C ASP A 211 0.68 -16.34 32.17
N ASP A 212 0.05 -16.99 31.19
CA ASP A 212 -0.85 -18.12 31.39
C ASP A 212 -0.09 -19.39 31.85
N CYS A 213 -0.69 -20.08 32.82
CA CYS A 213 -0.20 -21.32 33.40
C CYS A 213 -0.89 -22.60 32.87
N VAL A 214 -2.05 -22.51 32.18
CA VAL A 214 -2.79 -23.59 31.50
C VAL A 214 -3.52 -23.08 30.22
N ASP A 215 -2.76 -22.88 29.13
CA ASP A 215 -3.08 -22.52 27.71
C ASP A 215 -4.39 -22.99 27.04
N GLY A 216 -5.20 -23.83 27.68
CA GLY A 216 -6.42 -24.43 27.12
C GLY A 216 -7.57 -24.53 28.11
N ASP A 217 -7.57 -23.69 29.14
CA ASP A 217 -8.71 -23.43 30.02
C ASP A 217 -8.82 -21.91 30.29
N PRO A 218 -9.79 -21.20 29.66
CA PRO A 218 -9.90 -19.73 29.68
C PRO A 218 -10.43 -19.17 31.02
N ASN A 219 -10.21 -19.93 32.10
CA ASN A 219 -10.48 -19.57 33.49
C ASN A 219 -9.20 -19.71 34.35
N ILE A 220 -8.04 -19.99 33.71
CA ILE A 220 -6.75 -20.16 34.36
C ILE A 220 -5.74 -19.20 33.70
N HIS A 221 -5.72 -17.95 34.15
CA HIS A 221 -4.91 -16.89 33.58
C HIS A 221 -4.57 -15.82 34.62
N PRO A 222 -3.54 -14.97 34.40
CA PRO A 222 -3.19 -13.86 35.28
C PRO A 222 -4.38 -13.01 35.70
N GLY A 223 -4.66 -13.00 37.01
CA GLY A 223 -5.75 -12.21 37.58
C GLY A 223 -7.15 -12.80 37.40
N ALA A 224 -7.29 -14.06 36.97
CA ALA A 224 -8.52 -14.81 37.17
C ALA A 224 -8.89 -14.89 38.67
N ILE A 225 -10.13 -15.29 38.97
CA ILE A 225 -10.54 -15.52 40.36
C ILE A 225 -10.21 -16.96 40.75
N GLU A 226 -9.50 -17.15 41.87
CA GLU A 226 -9.25 -18.47 42.46
C GLU A 226 -10.53 -19.23 42.77
N VAL A 227 -10.55 -20.52 42.45
CA VAL A 227 -11.50 -21.48 43.02
C VAL A 227 -10.78 -22.46 43.94
N VAL A 228 -11.50 -22.93 44.96
CA VAL A 228 -10.95 -23.91 45.91
C VAL A 228 -11.07 -25.32 45.34
N ASP A 229 -10.35 -25.59 44.25
CA ASP A 229 -10.37 -26.87 43.50
C ASP A 229 -9.00 -27.58 43.39
N GLY A 230 -7.93 -26.94 43.87
CA GLY A 230 -6.55 -27.44 43.84
C GLY A 230 -5.71 -26.99 42.64
N ILE A 231 -6.20 -26.01 41.87
CA ILE A 231 -5.50 -25.33 40.76
C ILE A 231 -5.12 -23.90 41.20
N ASP A 232 -4.06 -23.35 40.60
CA ASP A 232 -3.69 -21.94 40.66
C ASP A 232 -4.38 -21.28 39.45
N ASN A 233 -5.55 -20.67 39.64
CA ASN A 233 -6.33 -20.09 38.53
C ASN A 233 -5.75 -18.74 38.11
N ASN A 234 -5.25 -17.96 39.07
CA ASN A 234 -4.80 -16.59 38.85
C ASN A 234 -3.32 -16.50 38.42
N CYS A 235 -2.63 -17.64 38.35
CA CYS A 235 -1.22 -17.83 38.00
C CYS A 235 -0.23 -17.01 38.85
N ASP A 236 -0.56 -16.63 40.09
CA ASP A 236 0.32 -15.87 40.99
C ASP A 236 1.35 -16.74 41.75
N GLY A 237 1.22 -18.07 41.67
CA GLY A 237 2.09 -19.06 42.30
C GLY A 237 1.67 -19.48 43.70
N ASN A 238 0.49 -19.05 44.18
CA ASN A 238 -0.23 -19.67 45.28
C ASN A 238 -1.22 -20.73 44.74
N THR A 239 -2.10 -21.27 45.58
CA THR A 239 -3.06 -22.33 45.19
C THR A 239 -4.11 -22.42 46.29
N ASP A 240 -5.39 -22.36 45.94
CA ASP A 240 -6.52 -22.38 46.88
C ASP A 240 -6.45 -21.26 47.96
N GLU A 241 -5.77 -20.13 47.71
CA GLU A 241 -5.85 -19.02 48.66
C GLU A 241 -7.29 -18.46 48.71
N PRO A 242 -7.78 -18.04 49.89
CA PRO A 242 -9.14 -17.52 50.03
C PRO A 242 -9.20 -16.07 49.52
N THR A 243 -9.02 -15.88 48.22
CA THR A 243 -9.26 -14.63 47.48
C THR A 243 -10.65 -14.57 46.87
N ALA A 244 -11.45 -15.65 46.92
CA ALA A 244 -12.81 -15.75 46.38
C ALA A 244 -13.86 -16.29 47.37
N SER A 245 -15.14 -16.10 47.02
CA SER A 245 -16.29 -16.56 47.80
C SER A 245 -16.64 -18.02 47.49
N GLN A 246 -17.27 -18.71 48.45
CA GLN A 246 -17.82 -20.06 48.25
C GLN A 246 -18.91 -20.15 47.16
N TYR A 247 -19.42 -19.00 46.70
CA TYR A 247 -20.42 -18.90 45.64
C TYR A 247 -19.79 -18.61 44.26
N HIS A 248 -18.46 -18.64 44.12
CA HIS A 248 -17.81 -18.38 42.84
C HIS A 248 -18.29 -19.36 41.76
N GLY A 249 -18.66 -18.83 40.59
CA GLY A 249 -19.31 -19.59 39.51
C GLY A 249 -20.75 -20.06 39.79
N GLU A 250 -21.30 -19.83 41.00
CA GLU A 250 -22.73 -20.08 41.28
C GLU A 250 -23.62 -18.87 40.94
N VAL A 251 -23.06 -17.65 40.94
CA VAL A 251 -23.69 -16.43 40.41
C VAL A 251 -22.72 -15.80 39.42
N VAL A 252 -23.18 -15.56 38.19
CA VAL A 252 -22.34 -14.98 37.12
C VAL A 252 -23.01 -13.75 36.52
N PHE A 253 -22.19 -12.80 36.06
CA PHE A 253 -22.63 -11.79 35.09
C PHE A 253 -23.11 -12.50 33.82
N ASN A 254 -24.35 -12.23 33.38
CA ASN A 254 -24.95 -12.88 32.21
C ASN A 254 -25.13 -11.92 31.04
N GLU A 255 -25.64 -10.71 31.32
CA GLU A 255 -25.87 -9.66 30.33
C GLU A 255 -25.54 -8.30 30.96
N VAL A 256 -24.76 -7.46 30.27
CA VAL A 256 -24.36 -6.14 30.75
C VAL A 256 -24.52 -5.11 29.62
N LEU A 257 -25.29 -4.06 29.88
CA LEU A 257 -25.43 -2.89 29.01
C LEU A 257 -24.70 -1.70 29.64
N VAL A 258 -23.67 -1.24 28.93
CA VAL A 258 -22.90 -0.02 29.22
C VAL A 258 -23.32 1.02 28.19
N ASP A 259 -23.42 2.30 28.56
CA ASP A 259 -23.98 3.34 27.69
C ASP A 259 -23.30 3.44 26.31
N GLY A 260 -24.14 3.60 25.27
CA GLY A 260 -23.78 3.70 23.86
C GLY A 260 -24.51 4.88 23.21
N ASN A 261 -23.89 5.51 22.21
CA ASN A 261 -24.37 6.79 21.67
C ASN A 261 -25.75 6.71 20.99
N THR A 262 -26.37 7.88 20.81
CA THR A 262 -27.73 8.04 20.26
C THR A 262 -28.01 7.23 18.97
N PRO A 263 -29.19 6.59 18.84
CA PRO A 263 -30.34 6.62 19.75
C PRO A 263 -30.17 5.68 20.96
N LEU A 264 -30.40 6.23 22.15
CA LEU A 264 -30.29 5.50 23.41
C LEU A 264 -31.36 4.37 23.49
N PRO A 265 -31.00 3.20 24.05
CA PRO A 265 -31.96 2.15 24.35
C PRO A 265 -32.83 2.51 25.57
N ASP A 266 -34.12 2.17 25.51
CA ASP A 266 -35.04 2.10 26.66
C ASP A 266 -35.05 0.63 27.09
N ALA A 267 -34.13 0.26 27.98
CA ALA A 267 -33.86 -1.10 28.42
C ALA A 267 -34.67 -1.48 29.67
N ASN A 268 -34.95 -0.52 30.55
CA ASN A 268 -35.85 -0.72 31.70
C ASN A 268 -37.34 -0.75 31.28
N GLY A 269 -37.67 -0.22 30.10
CA GLY A 269 -38.97 -0.30 29.45
C GLY A 269 -39.99 0.72 29.95
N ASP A 270 -39.60 1.71 30.75
CA ASP A 270 -40.52 2.65 31.38
C ASP A 270 -41.08 3.74 30.43
N GLY A 271 -40.50 3.84 29.23
CA GLY A 271 -40.89 4.77 28.17
C GLY A 271 -39.99 6.01 28.05
N LEU A 272 -38.92 6.10 28.84
CA LEU A 272 -37.89 7.14 28.77
C LEU A 272 -36.49 6.51 28.61
N ALA A 273 -35.95 6.54 27.40
CA ALA A 273 -34.54 6.21 27.17
C ALA A 273 -33.62 7.26 27.82
N ASP A 274 -32.83 6.86 28.82
CA ASP A 274 -31.89 7.69 29.57
C ASP A 274 -30.53 6.97 29.74
N PRO A 275 -29.40 7.62 29.46
CA PRO A 275 -28.10 6.95 29.39
C PRO A 275 -27.54 6.52 30.76
N VAL A 276 -28.20 6.88 31.87
CA VAL A 276 -27.85 6.45 33.22
C VAL A 276 -28.90 5.50 33.79
N GLU A 277 -30.19 5.72 33.48
CA GLU A 277 -31.26 4.89 34.04
C GLU A 277 -31.43 3.54 33.31
N ASP A 278 -31.02 3.44 32.04
CA ASP A 278 -31.08 2.22 31.21
C ASP A 278 -29.81 1.37 31.20
N GLU A 279 -28.70 1.84 31.79
CA GLU A 279 -27.56 0.94 32.07
C GLU A 279 -28.04 -0.24 32.92
N PHE A 280 -27.56 -1.45 32.65
CA PHE A 280 -27.92 -2.58 33.50
C PHE A 280 -26.87 -3.67 33.59
N VAL A 281 -26.98 -4.41 34.70
CA VAL A 281 -26.20 -5.61 35.00
C VAL A 281 -27.19 -6.73 35.36
N GLU A 282 -27.23 -7.77 34.54
CA GLU A 282 -27.95 -9.01 34.83
C GLU A 282 -27.00 -10.04 35.47
N LEU A 283 -27.42 -10.58 36.60
CA LEU A 283 -26.79 -11.71 37.27
C LEU A 283 -27.68 -12.96 37.14
N LEU A 284 -27.09 -14.09 36.75
CA LEU A 284 -27.74 -15.40 36.63
C LEU A 284 -27.23 -16.35 37.72
N SER A 285 -28.15 -17.04 38.41
CA SER A 285 -27.80 -18.15 39.30
C SER A 285 -27.66 -19.46 38.55
N GLN A 286 -26.49 -20.07 38.66
CA GLN A 286 -26.18 -21.42 38.17
C GLN A 286 -26.24 -22.48 39.28
N ALA A 287 -26.42 -22.07 40.54
CA ALA A 287 -26.56 -22.99 41.67
C ALA A 287 -27.75 -23.94 41.56
N ALA A 288 -27.63 -25.10 42.20
CA ALA A 288 -28.71 -26.07 42.34
C ALA A 288 -29.82 -25.64 43.34
N GLY A 289 -29.67 -24.49 44.01
CA GLY A 289 -30.59 -23.97 45.02
C GLY A 289 -30.61 -22.44 45.06
N PRO A 290 -31.58 -21.83 45.79
CA PRO A 290 -31.64 -20.38 45.93
C PRO A 290 -30.47 -19.84 46.76
N ILE A 291 -29.90 -18.73 46.30
CA ILE A 291 -28.78 -18.02 46.95
C ILE A 291 -29.31 -16.76 47.64
N ASP A 292 -28.85 -16.51 48.86
CA ASP A 292 -29.16 -15.29 49.61
C ASP A 292 -28.11 -14.21 49.31
N LEU A 293 -28.51 -13.20 48.53
CA LEU A 293 -27.67 -12.06 48.14
C LEU A 293 -27.67 -10.93 49.20
N SER A 294 -28.27 -11.13 50.37
CA SER A 294 -28.42 -10.08 51.38
C SER A 294 -27.08 -9.42 51.77
N GLY A 295 -26.95 -8.13 51.48
CA GLY A 295 -25.74 -7.35 51.78
C GLY A 295 -24.54 -7.68 50.88
N TRP A 296 -24.73 -8.41 49.79
CA TRP A 296 -23.76 -8.50 48.70
C TRP A 296 -23.67 -7.16 47.96
N THR A 297 -22.56 -6.93 47.27
CA THR A 297 -22.23 -5.63 46.69
C THR A 297 -21.69 -5.77 45.27
N LEU A 298 -22.17 -4.90 44.38
CA LEU A 298 -21.61 -4.71 43.04
C LEU A 298 -20.64 -3.52 43.07
N PHE A 299 -19.42 -3.72 42.61
CA PHE A 299 -18.38 -2.70 42.49
C PHE A 299 -17.95 -2.54 41.02
N ASP A 300 -17.36 -1.39 40.72
CA ASP A 300 -16.37 -1.29 39.64
C ASP A 300 -15.04 -0.79 40.23
N LEU A 301 -13.91 -1.29 39.70
CA LEU A 301 -12.57 -1.06 40.27
C LEU A 301 -12.12 0.41 40.35
N THR A 302 -12.78 1.34 39.68
CA THR A 302 -12.43 2.77 39.75
C THR A 302 -12.90 3.46 41.04
N ASN A 303 -13.80 2.85 41.81
CA ASN A 303 -14.44 3.48 42.97
C ASN A 303 -14.39 2.59 44.24
N LEU A 304 -14.24 3.25 45.40
CA LEU A 304 -14.15 2.59 46.71
C LEU A 304 -15.52 2.34 47.38
N ASP A 305 -16.60 2.75 46.72
CA ASP A 305 -17.98 2.63 47.20
C ASP A 305 -18.81 1.76 46.22
N PRO A 306 -19.70 0.89 46.74
CA PRO A 306 -20.45 -0.05 45.90
C PRO A 306 -21.52 0.67 45.05
N ARG A 307 -21.64 0.27 43.78
CA ARG A 307 -22.67 0.73 42.83
C ARG A 307 -24.07 0.25 43.22
N HIS A 308 -24.15 -0.93 43.80
CA HIS A 308 -25.38 -1.46 44.39
C HIS A 308 -25.04 -2.32 45.62
N THR A 309 -25.85 -2.20 46.67
CA THR A 309 -25.85 -3.14 47.80
C THR A 309 -27.20 -3.84 47.83
N PHE A 310 -27.22 -5.16 47.67
CA PHE A 310 -28.44 -5.94 47.66
C PHE A 310 -29.11 -5.91 49.04
N ALA A 311 -30.41 -5.62 49.06
CA ALA A 311 -31.17 -5.48 50.29
C ALA A 311 -31.26 -6.79 51.10
N GLU A 312 -31.48 -6.67 52.41
CA GLU A 312 -31.73 -7.83 53.27
C GLU A 312 -32.98 -8.60 52.81
N ASN A 313 -32.85 -9.93 52.75
CA ASN A 313 -33.79 -10.92 52.19
C ASN A 313 -33.90 -10.91 50.65
N THR A 314 -32.96 -10.32 49.92
CA THR A 314 -32.85 -10.54 48.45
C THR A 314 -32.36 -11.97 48.19
N VAL A 315 -33.22 -12.80 47.61
CA VAL A 315 -32.92 -14.21 47.30
C VAL A 315 -33.02 -14.43 45.81
N LEU A 316 -31.93 -14.89 45.19
CA LEU A 316 -31.88 -15.27 43.77
C LEU A 316 -32.18 -16.78 43.64
N PRO A 317 -33.31 -17.19 43.03
CA PRO A 317 -33.62 -18.61 42.85
C PRO A 317 -32.63 -19.29 41.89
N ALA A 318 -32.46 -20.60 42.06
CA ALA A 318 -31.71 -21.45 41.12
C ALA A 318 -32.20 -21.26 39.67
N GLY A 319 -31.28 -21.01 38.73
CA GLY A 319 -31.58 -20.88 37.31
C GLY A 319 -32.28 -19.58 36.89
N GLN A 320 -32.53 -18.65 37.82
CA GLN A 320 -33.23 -17.38 37.57
C GLN A 320 -32.26 -16.19 37.59
N THR A 321 -32.71 -15.04 37.06
CA THR A 321 -31.91 -13.80 37.02
C THR A 321 -32.42 -12.70 37.95
N ILE A 322 -31.49 -11.82 38.32
CA ILE A 322 -31.76 -10.51 38.90
C ILE A 322 -31.04 -9.44 38.06
N VAL A 323 -31.79 -8.43 37.63
CA VAL A 323 -31.27 -7.28 36.87
C VAL A 323 -31.20 -6.07 37.78
N VAL A 324 -30.01 -5.48 37.86
CA VAL A 324 -29.78 -4.17 38.46
C VAL A 324 -29.79 -3.14 37.33
N PHE A 325 -30.84 -2.34 37.23
CA PHE A 325 -30.89 -1.17 36.33
C PHE A 325 -30.28 0.05 37.03
N GLY A 326 -29.70 0.98 36.28
CA GLY A 326 -29.14 2.21 36.84
C GLY A 326 -30.18 3.05 37.57
N GLY A 327 -31.41 3.16 37.05
CA GLY A 327 -32.46 3.98 37.65
C GLY A 327 -33.85 3.71 37.10
N GLY A 328 -34.64 4.76 36.90
CA GLY A 328 -35.92 4.70 36.19
C GLY A 328 -37.05 4.07 37.01
N THR A 329 -38.20 3.90 36.35
CA THR A 329 -39.41 3.30 36.94
C THR A 329 -39.47 1.81 36.62
N LEU A 330 -38.97 0.96 37.52
CA LEU A 330 -39.03 -0.50 37.35
C LEU A 330 -40.45 -0.99 37.04
N LEU A 331 -40.60 -1.58 35.85
CA LEU A 331 -41.81 -2.31 35.49
C LEU A 331 -41.75 -3.77 36.01
N PRO A 332 -42.90 -4.40 36.29
CA PRO A 332 -42.92 -5.82 36.64
C PRO A 332 -42.41 -6.67 35.47
N SER A 333 -41.38 -7.48 35.70
CA SER A 333 -40.87 -8.41 34.70
C SER A 333 -41.97 -9.38 34.22
N ALA A 334 -42.09 -9.52 32.90
CA ALA A 334 -42.99 -10.48 32.26
C ALA A 334 -42.47 -11.93 32.31
N SER A 335 -41.17 -12.13 32.54
CA SER A 335 -40.53 -13.44 32.64
C SER A 335 -40.55 -14.01 34.05
N GLY A 336 -40.65 -13.15 35.07
CA GLY A 336 -40.49 -13.51 36.48
C GLY A 336 -39.11 -13.15 37.07
N ALA A 337 -38.19 -12.64 36.26
CA ALA A 337 -36.90 -12.11 36.72
C ALA A 337 -37.11 -10.97 37.75
N GLN A 338 -36.16 -10.85 38.69
CA GLN A 338 -36.20 -9.79 39.70
C GLN A 338 -35.53 -8.53 39.15
N PHE A 339 -36.23 -7.40 39.16
CA PHE A 339 -35.64 -6.11 38.80
C PHE A 339 -35.44 -5.25 40.05
N VAL A 340 -34.27 -4.64 40.17
CA VAL A 340 -33.90 -3.68 41.22
C VAL A 340 -33.21 -2.47 40.59
N THR A 341 -33.27 -1.31 41.25
CA THR A 341 -32.45 -0.15 40.86
C THR A 341 -31.11 -0.17 41.58
N ALA A 342 -30.08 0.34 40.93
CA ALA A 342 -28.79 0.62 41.53
C ALA A 342 -28.98 1.54 42.73
N HIS A 343 -28.25 1.25 43.79
CA HIS A 343 -28.27 2.03 45.02
C HIS A 343 -26.83 2.27 45.43
N ASN A 344 -26.22 3.26 44.80
CA ASN A 344 -24.92 3.76 45.19
C ASN A 344 -25.00 4.30 46.63
N ALA A 345 -24.01 3.99 47.46
CA ALA A 345 -23.92 4.47 48.84
C ALA A 345 -23.54 5.96 48.94
N ASP A 346 -23.18 6.61 47.83
CA ASP A 346 -22.91 8.05 47.74
C ASP A 346 -24.04 8.90 48.35
N VAL A 347 -23.73 9.56 49.47
CA VAL A 347 -24.61 10.46 50.21
C VAL A 347 -24.87 11.79 49.48
N GLY A 348 -25.54 11.72 48.32
CA GLY A 348 -26.04 12.90 47.60
C GLY A 348 -26.09 12.81 46.08
N LEU A 349 -25.72 11.68 45.46
CA LEU A 349 -25.90 11.47 44.02
C LEU A 349 -27.15 10.63 43.74
N ALA A 350 -27.77 10.86 42.58
CA ALA A 350 -28.97 10.17 42.14
C ALA A 350 -28.64 8.74 41.69
N LEU A 351 -29.71 7.96 41.47
CA LEU A 351 -29.71 6.60 40.93
C LEU A 351 -28.74 6.48 39.73
N GLY A 352 -27.97 5.39 39.68
CA GLY A 352 -27.11 5.05 38.55
C GLY A 352 -26.14 3.91 38.87
N LEU A 353 -25.81 3.08 37.87
CA LEU A 353 -24.66 2.16 37.98
C LEU A 353 -23.33 2.90 37.77
N SER A 354 -23.33 3.96 36.96
CA SER A 354 -22.16 4.79 36.67
C SER A 354 -21.05 4.01 35.97
N LEU A 355 -21.43 3.15 35.02
CA LEU A 355 -20.47 2.35 34.25
C LEU A 355 -19.75 3.28 33.26
N ASN A 356 -18.41 3.20 33.16
CA ASN A 356 -17.70 4.06 32.22
C ASN A 356 -17.62 3.42 30.82
N ASN A 357 -17.85 4.20 29.77
CA ASN A 357 -17.85 3.71 28.38
C ASN A 357 -16.45 3.29 27.86
N PRO A 358 -15.31 3.87 28.32
CA PRO A 358 -13.98 3.37 27.95
C PRO A 358 -13.69 1.92 28.37
N GLY A 359 -14.16 1.48 29.54
CA GLY A 359 -13.94 0.15 30.07
C GLY A 359 -13.72 0.12 31.58
N ASP A 360 -14.50 -0.71 32.27
CA ASP A 360 -14.34 -1.04 33.68
C ASP A 360 -14.23 -2.55 33.88
N VAL A 361 -13.93 -2.91 35.13
CA VAL A 361 -14.03 -4.26 35.65
C VAL A 361 -15.14 -4.24 36.70
N LEU A 362 -16.22 -4.98 36.43
CA LEU A 362 -17.31 -5.20 37.36
C LEU A 362 -17.00 -6.40 38.25
N THR A 363 -17.06 -6.22 39.56
CA THR A 363 -16.84 -7.31 40.52
C THR A 363 -18.05 -7.42 41.45
N LEU A 364 -18.64 -8.61 41.51
CA LEU A 364 -19.68 -8.95 42.47
C LEU A 364 -19.01 -9.52 43.72
N TYR A 365 -19.26 -8.94 44.89
CA TYR A 365 -18.74 -9.40 46.17
C TYR A 365 -19.86 -9.94 47.07
N ASP A 366 -19.55 -10.99 47.83
CA ASP A 366 -20.44 -11.50 48.87
C ASP A 366 -20.46 -10.57 50.10
N ARG A 367 -21.34 -10.89 51.05
CA ARG A 367 -21.46 -10.19 52.35
C ARG A 367 -20.15 -10.06 53.16
N ASN A 368 -19.16 -10.91 52.91
CA ASN A 368 -17.85 -10.89 53.58
C ASN A 368 -16.78 -10.11 52.79
N LEU A 369 -17.15 -9.51 51.65
CA LEU A 369 -16.26 -8.88 50.68
C LEU A 369 -15.29 -9.86 50.01
N LEU A 370 -15.75 -11.09 49.76
CA LEU A 370 -15.06 -12.04 48.87
C LEU A 370 -15.70 -11.99 47.47
N PRO A 371 -14.93 -11.87 46.38
CA PRO A 371 -15.47 -11.83 45.02
C PRO A 371 -16.15 -13.14 44.64
N VAL A 372 -17.25 -13.03 43.90
CA VAL A 372 -18.15 -14.11 43.48
C VAL A 372 -18.14 -14.24 41.96
N ALA A 373 -17.98 -13.13 41.24
CA ALA A 373 -17.78 -13.09 39.81
C ALA A 373 -17.12 -11.77 39.42
N GLU A 374 -16.43 -11.78 38.28
CA GLU A 374 -15.86 -10.60 37.66
C GLU A 374 -16.24 -10.54 36.16
N TYR A 375 -16.29 -9.34 35.61
CA TYR A 375 -16.47 -9.10 34.19
C TYR A 375 -15.79 -7.78 33.78
N GLY A 376 -14.68 -7.90 33.04
CA GLY A 376 -14.01 -6.78 32.39
C GLY A 376 -14.57 -6.49 31.00
N TYR A 377 -14.65 -5.21 30.64
CA TYR A 377 -15.08 -4.77 29.31
C TYR A 377 -14.32 -3.52 28.85
N GLY A 378 -14.45 -3.13 27.57
CA GLY A 378 -13.74 -1.97 27.01
C GLY A 378 -12.23 -2.16 27.03
N ASP A 379 -11.48 -1.13 27.44
CA ASP A 379 -10.02 -1.17 27.67
C ASP A 379 -9.61 -2.09 28.85
N LYS A 380 -10.54 -2.89 29.39
CA LYS A 380 -10.38 -3.84 30.50
C LYS A 380 -10.94 -5.23 30.20
N GLY A 381 -11.33 -5.54 28.96
CA GLY A 381 -11.77 -6.88 28.58
C GLY A 381 -11.81 -7.11 27.07
N ALA A 382 -12.08 -8.35 26.64
CA ALA A 382 -12.04 -8.74 25.23
C ALA A 382 -13.09 -8.06 24.33
N LEU A 383 -14.14 -7.45 24.91
CA LEU A 383 -15.21 -6.76 24.18
C LEU A 383 -15.30 -5.28 24.51
N ALA A 384 -15.27 -4.45 23.47
CA ALA A 384 -15.47 -3.02 23.56
C ALA A 384 -16.93 -2.65 23.95
N ALA A 385 -17.12 -1.68 24.85
CA ALA A 385 -18.44 -1.18 25.29
C ALA A 385 -19.12 -0.19 24.33
N VAL A 386 -18.50 0.13 23.19
CA VAL A 386 -18.85 1.29 22.36
C VAL A 386 -19.91 1.04 21.28
N GLN A 387 -20.86 0.15 21.55
CA GLN A 387 -22.05 -0.07 20.70
C GLN A 387 -23.28 -0.13 21.59
N ASP A 388 -24.35 0.55 21.18
CA ASP A 388 -25.63 0.72 21.87
C ASP A 388 -26.48 -0.59 21.91
N GLU A 389 -25.85 -1.66 22.39
CA GLU A 389 -26.34 -3.01 22.64
C GLU A 389 -25.57 -3.62 23.83
N SER A 390 -26.15 -4.61 24.51
CA SER A 390 -25.48 -5.30 25.62
C SER A 390 -24.44 -6.29 25.13
N ASN A 391 -23.48 -6.60 26.01
CA ASN A 391 -22.69 -7.81 25.91
C ASN A 391 -23.39 -8.91 26.73
N THR A 392 -23.59 -10.09 26.13
CA THR A 392 -24.30 -11.23 26.73
C THR A 392 -23.48 -12.51 26.62
N ARG A 393 -23.62 -13.44 27.56
CA ARG A 393 -22.99 -14.77 27.49
C ARG A 393 -23.72 -15.66 26.48
N ALA A 394 -22.96 -16.26 25.57
CA ALA A 394 -23.52 -17.17 24.57
C ALA A 394 -22.77 -18.52 24.53
N PRO A 395 -23.34 -19.63 25.04
CA PRO A 395 -24.67 -19.75 25.66
C PRO A 395 -24.79 -19.08 27.04
N GLU A 396 -26.04 -18.82 27.45
CA GLU A 396 -26.42 -18.27 28.78
C GLU A 396 -25.60 -18.85 29.93
N GLY A 397 -25.08 -18.00 30.80
CA GLY A 397 -24.36 -18.35 32.03
C GLY A 397 -23.00 -19.02 31.87
N SER A 398 -22.74 -19.79 30.81
CA SER A 398 -21.50 -20.58 30.67
C SER A 398 -20.65 -20.25 29.44
N GLY A 399 -21.16 -19.44 28.52
CA GLY A 399 -20.41 -19.00 27.35
C GLY A 399 -19.56 -17.76 27.62
N SER A 400 -18.60 -17.52 26.74
CA SER A 400 -17.92 -16.23 26.62
C SER A 400 -18.94 -15.13 26.29
N PHE A 401 -18.62 -13.90 26.68
CA PHE A 401 -19.43 -12.76 26.26
C PHE A 401 -19.30 -12.52 24.75
N ILE A 402 -20.39 -12.10 24.12
CA ILE A 402 -20.46 -11.55 22.76
C ILE A 402 -21.46 -10.38 22.73
N ARG A 403 -21.42 -9.58 21.67
CA ARG A 403 -22.48 -8.58 21.39
C ARG A 403 -23.84 -9.26 21.24
N HIS A 404 -24.85 -8.77 21.95
CA HIS A 404 -26.16 -9.43 22.04
C HIS A 404 -26.83 -9.63 20.68
N SER A 405 -26.76 -8.66 19.77
CA SER A 405 -27.36 -8.80 18.42
C SER A 405 -26.72 -9.89 17.55
N MET A 406 -25.50 -10.33 17.91
CA MET A 406 -24.77 -11.42 17.27
C MET A 406 -25.08 -12.79 17.90
N ALA A 407 -25.78 -12.83 19.04
CA ALA A 407 -25.99 -14.06 19.78
C ALA A 407 -27.00 -15.01 19.11
N PRO A 408 -26.75 -16.34 19.08
CA PRO A 408 -27.65 -17.31 18.47
C PRO A 408 -29.05 -17.31 19.12
N GLY A 409 -30.03 -16.74 18.43
CA GLY A 409 -31.40 -16.59 18.93
C GLY A 409 -31.84 -15.14 19.14
N ALA A 410 -30.92 -14.17 19.14
CA ALA A 410 -31.23 -12.76 19.37
C ALA A 410 -32.19 -12.15 18.35
N ASN A 411 -32.21 -12.67 17.11
CA ASN A 411 -33.02 -12.15 16.01
C ASN A 411 -32.82 -10.64 15.75
N GLY A 412 -31.66 -10.08 16.11
CA GLY A 412 -31.34 -8.65 16.02
C GLY A 412 -31.82 -7.80 17.21
N ALA A 413 -32.35 -8.43 18.29
CA ALA A 413 -32.48 -7.76 19.57
C ALA A 413 -31.10 -7.34 20.09
N ARG A 414 -31.03 -6.16 20.70
CA ARG A 414 -29.79 -5.55 21.21
C ARG A 414 -29.57 -5.76 22.71
N PHE A 415 -30.58 -6.26 23.41
CA PHE A 415 -30.55 -6.57 24.83
C PHE A 415 -31.80 -7.39 25.19
N SER A 416 -31.76 -8.13 26.31
CA SER A 416 -32.83 -9.01 26.77
C SER A 416 -33.05 -9.04 28.31
N PRO A 417 -32.91 -7.93 29.07
CA PRO A 417 -32.84 -7.96 30.53
C PRO A 417 -34.00 -8.72 31.18
N GLY A 418 -33.68 -9.74 31.98
CA GLY A 418 -34.62 -10.63 32.63
C GLY A 418 -35.10 -11.80 31.77
N THR A 419 -34.61 -11.92 30.55
CA THR A 419 -34.94 -13.01 29.62
C THR A 419 -33.66 -13.57 29.00
N ARG A 420 -33.77 -14.76 28.43
CA ARG A 420 -32.72 -15.33 27.61
C ARG A 420 -32.63 -14.54 26.30
N VAL A 421 -31.52 -14.65 25.60
CA VAL A 421 -31.22 -14.02 24.29
C VAL A 421 -32.35 -14.13 23.26
N ASP A 422 -33.15 -15.21 23.29
CA ASP A 422 -34.31 -15.43 22.39
C ASP A 422 -35.64 -14.81 22.88
N GLY A 423 -35.61 -14.05 23.99
CA GLY A 423 -36.76 -13.48 24.67
C GLY A 423 -37.57 -14.49 25.52
N SER A 424 -37.12 -15.74 25.66
CA SER A 424 -37.77 -16.72 26.53
C SER A 424 -37.42 -16.52 28.01
N PRO A 425 -38.32 -16.83 28.97
CA PRO A 425 -38.01 -16.73 30.38
C PRO A 425 -36.94 -17.76 30.80
N PHE A 426 -36.18 -17.41 31.83
CA PHE A 426 -35.32 -18.34 32.56
C PHE A 426 -36.15 -19.43 33.29
N PRO A 427 -35.61 -20.66 33.46
CA PRO A 427 -36.35 -21.88 33.81
C PRO A 427 -36.94 -21.98 35.22
#